data_AF-A0A523WB98-F1
#
_entry.id   AF-A0A523WB98-F1
#
_cell.length_a   1.000
_cell.length_b   1.000
_cell.length_c   1.000
_cell.angle_alpha   90.00
_cell.angle_beta   90.00
_cell.angle_gamma   90.00
#
_symmetry.space_group_name_H-M   'P 1'
#
loop_
_entity.id
_entity.type
_entity.pdbx_description
1 polymer ?
#
loop_
_entity_poly.entity_id
_entity_poly.type
_entity_poly.pdbx_seq_one_letter_code
_entity_poly.pdbx_strand_id
1 'polypeptide(L)'
;MMRIFKVLLIFISIFVMRLASAEMDWDNMTIKSSATDQTTAADFLKKELYSLQHNESKTVGDFLRGNFTRENKLNSLLFEYRTVKQNYLTDGSIEYVFHLPLTNKIMSLLLPSTGPAKLVVPMLCPCCSQDWPQGKPVPEGLELTPKQTEFTEYTGVIIDCRGFNINPCLFPKIYNDLLEEVYSINFAALNHVVNSGLVLYTTRDLYNNPRVGYNPLRIRAVGVVGNKLTDIKISSFDARRIHGSKNNIELLKKCRVAIIFGH
;
A
#
# COMPACT_ATOMS: atom_id res chain seq x y z
N MET A 1 10.64 -41.61 -44.43
CA MET A 1 9.54 -40.82 -43.83
C MET A 1 9.76 -40.79 -42.32
N MET A 2 9.92 -39.59 -41.76
CA MET A 2 10.65 -39.27 -40.53
C MET A 2 9.88 -39.66 -39.25
N ARG A 3 10.49 -40.45 -38.34
CA ARG A 3 9.93 -40.74 -37.00
C ARG A 3 10.24 -39.57 -36.06
N ILE A 4 9.22 -38.83 -35.67
CA ILE A 4 9.30 -37.74 -34.69
C ILE A 4 9.37 -38.37 -33.28
N PHE A 5 10.53 -38.27 -32.63
CA PHE A 5 10.67 -38.55 -31.20
C PHE A 5 9.98 -37.43 -30.41
N LYS A 6 8.88 -37.76 -29.71
CA LYS A 6 8.32 -36.88 -28.68
C LYS A 6 9.27 -36.90 -27.48
N VAL A 7 10.11 -35.87 -27.35
CA VAL A 7 10.85 -35.58 -26.13
C VAL A 7 9.83 -35.10 -25.10
N LEU A 8 9.51 -35.98 -24.14
CA LEU A 8 8.73 -35.63 -22.96
C LEU A 8 9.65 -34.78 -22.07
N LEU A 9 9.50 -33.45 -22.11
CA LEU A 9 10.12 -32.55 -21.14
C LEU A 9 9.46 -32.79 -19.78
N ILE A 10 10.08 -33.69 -19.01
CA ILE A 10 9.81 -33.81 -17.58
C ILE A 10 10.31 -32.51 -16.95
N PHE A 11 9.38 -31.64 -16.56
CA PHE A 11 9.66 -30.55 -15.65
C PHE A 11 10.14 -31.18 -14.35
N ILE A 12 11.46 -31.25 -14.17
CA ILE A 12 12.07 -31.56 -12.89
C ILE A 12 11.74 -30.37 -12.00
N SER A 13 10.68 -30.52 -11.22
CA SER A 13 10.38 -29.67 -10.06
C SER A 13 11.58 -29.78 -9.14
N ILE A 14 12.45 -28.77 -9.15
CA ILE A 14 13.56 -28.65 -8.21
C ILE A 14 12.93 -28.57 -6.82
N PHE A 15 12.98 -29.69 -6.11
CA PHE A 15 12.52 -29.84 -4.73
C PHE A 15 13.50 -29.09 -3.83
N VAL A 16 13.29 -27.78 -3.71
CA VAL A 16 13.90 -27.00 -2.63
C VAL A 16 13.13 -27.38 -1.38
N MET A 17 13.80 -28.03 -0.42
CA MET A 17 13.34 -28.04 0.98
C MET A 17 13.08 -26.58 1.35
N ARG A 18 11.82 -26.15 1.38
CA ARG A 18 11.47 -24.80 1.84
C ARG A 18 11.80 -24.76 3.32
N LEU A 19 12.90 -24.11 3.66
CA LEU A 19 13.16 -23.63 5.02
C LEU A 19 11.92 -22.89 5.50
N ALA A 20 11.50 -23.20 6.72
CA ALA A 20 10.36 -22.55 7.33
C ALA A 20 10.57 -21.02 7.27
N SER A 21 9.59 -20.31 6.75
CA SER A 21 9.73 -18.91 6.34
C SER A 21 8.38 -18.21 6.39
N ALA A 22 8.43 -16.89 6.53
CA ALA A 22 7.31 -16.00 6.31
C ALA A 22 7.75 -14.87 5.38
N GLU A 23 6.86 -14.44 4.50
CA GLU A 23 7.14 -13.40 3.53
C GLU A 23 5.88 -12.56 3.29
N MET A 24 6.09 -11.24 3.18
CA MET A 24 5.06 -10.29 2.80
C MET A 24 4.89 -10.22 1.28
N ASP A 25 3.70 -10.59 0.81
CA ASP A 25 3.25 -10.41 -0.56
C ASP A 25 2.55 -9.04 -0.69
N TRP A 26 3.31 -8.03 -1.09
CA TRP A 26 2.84 -6.66 -1.25
C TRP A 26 1.84 -6.45 -2.39
N ASP A 27 1.91 -7.25 -3.45
CA ASP A 27 0.94 -7.22 -4.56
C ASP A 27 -0.47 -7.62 -4.07
N ASN A 28 -0.53 -8.54 -3.10
CA ASN A 28 -1.79 -9.08 -2.57
C ASN A 28 -2.10 -8.66 -1.12
N MET A 29 -1.28 -7.79 -0.55
CA MET A 29 -1.40 -7.30 0.83
C MET A 29 -1.58 -8.42 1.87
N THR A 30 -0.80 -9.50 1.72
CA THR A 30 -0.95 -10.75 2.48
C THR A 30 0.41 -11.26 2.97
N ILE A 31 0.50 -11.68 4.22
CA ILE A 31 1.67 -12.43 4.72
C ILE A 31 1.41 -13.92 4.51
N LYS A 32 2.39 -14.61 3.93
CA LYS A 32 2.38 -16.07 3.80
C LYS A 32 3.44 -16.66 4.70
N SER A 33 3.14 -17.71 5.45
CA SER A 33 4.14 -18.47 6.19
C SER A 33 3.97 -19.97 5.98
N SER A 34 5.08 -20.71 6.05
CA SER A 34 5.07 -22.18 5.95
C SER A 34 6.06 -22.81 6.92
N ALA A 35 5.65 -23.87 7.62
CA ALA A 35 6.53 -24.70 8.46
C ALA A 35 5.98 -26.13 8.62
N THR A 36 6.79 -27.02 9.22
CA THR A 36 6.43 -28.41 9.51
C THR A 36 5.54 -28.58 10.74
N ASP A 37 5.42 -27.53 11.57
CA ASP A 37 4.51 -27.49 12.71
C ASP A 37 3.76 -26.15 12.78
N GLN A 38 2.56 -26.19 13.36
CA GLN A 38 1.65 -25.04 13.41
C GLN A 38 2.19 -23.89 14.26
N THR A 39 2.85 -24.20 15.37
CA THR A 39 3.36 -23.20 16.32
C THR A 39 4.43 -22.35 15.64
N THR A 40 5.41 -23.00 15.02
CA THR A 40 6.50 -22.35 14.30
C THR A 40 6.00 -21.50 13.14
N ALA A 41 5.06 -22.00 12.34
CA ALA A 41 4.49 -21.24 11.24
C ALA A 41 3.73 -19.98 11.71
N ALA A 42 3.00 -20.08 12.83
CA ALA A 42 2.31 -18.95 13.44
C ALA A 42 3.31 -17.93 14.03
N ASP A 43 4.39 -18.39 14.65
CA ASP A 43 5.44 -17.54 15.19
C ASP A 43 6.18 -16.79 14.08
N PHE A 44 6.47 -17.43 12.95
CA PHE A 44 7.04 -16.75 11.78
C PHE A 44 6.10 -15.71 11.20
N LEU A 45 4.82 -16.03 11.09
CA LEU A 45 3.80 -15.10 10.62
C LEU A 45 3.70 -13.86 11.51
N LYS A 46 3.70 -14.05 12.84
CA LYS A 46 3.71 -12.95 13.80
C LYS A 46 5.00 -12.14 13.72
N LYS A 47 6.15 -12.81 13.65
CA LYS A 47 7.46 -12.15 13.53
C LYS A 47 7.53 -11.27 12.28
N GLU A 48 7.05 -11.78 11.16
CA GLU A 48 6.98 -11.04 9.90
C GLU A 48 6.02 -9.86 10.00
N LEU A 49 4.81 -10.06 10.53
CA LEU A 49 3.86 -8.96 10.72
C LEU A 49 4.45 -7.82 11.57
N TYR A 50 5.13 -8.16 12.67
CA TYR A 50 5.71 -7.18 13.57
C TYR A 50 6.94 -6.46 12.99
N SER A 51 7.66 -7.10 12.06
CA SER A 51 8.85 -6.52 11.42
C SER A 51 8.49 -5.55 10.27
N LEU A 52 7.28 -5.65 9.71
CA LEU A 52 6.83 -4.77 8.63
C LEU A 52 6.95 -3.30 9.02
N GLN A 53 7.36 -2.47 8.05
CA GLN A 53 7.33 -1.02 8.23
C GLN A 53 5.88 -0.55 8.27
N HIS A 54 5.53 0.13 9.37
CA HIS A 54 4.24 0.79 9.52
C HIS A 54 4.26 2.13 8.77
N ASN A 55 5.30 2.93 9.00
CA ASN A 55 5.50 4.23 8.38
C ASN A 55 7.01 4.57 8.29
N GLU A 56 7.35 5.85 8.10
CA GLU A 56 8.71 6.36 7.92
C GLU A 56 9.66 6.15 9.13
N SER A 57 9.12 5.79 10.29
CA SER A 57 9.85 5.76 11.57
C SER A 57 9.64 4.49 12.38
N LYS A 58 8.50 3.82 12.23
CA LYS A 58 8.08 2.70 13.09
C LYS A 58 7.81 1.45 12.29
N THR A 59 8.16 0.31 12.88
CA THR A 59 7.59 -0.99 12.49
C THR A 59 6.18 -1.15 13.07
N VAL A 60 5.45 -2.16 12.61
CA VAL A 60 4.17 -2.57 13.21
C VAL A 60 4.35 -2.91 14.70
N GLY A 61 5.43 -3.61 15.06
CA GLY A 61 5.76 -3.90 16.46
C GLY A 61 5.95 -2.63 17.28
N ASP A 62 6.73 -1.66 16.79
CA ASP A 62 6.95 -0.38 17.47
C ASP A 62 5.63 0.42 17.61
N PHE A 63 4.76 0.35 16.61
CA PHE A 63 3.45 1.00 16.63
C PHE A 63 2.53 0.42 17.71
N LEU A 64 2.52 -0.91 17.87
CA LEU A 64 1.63 -1.61 18.79
C LEU A 64 2.06 -1.52 20.26
N ARG A 65 3.37 -1.41 20.55
CA ARG A 65 3.89 -1.29 21.92
C ARG A 65 3.24 -0.20 22.75
N GLY A 66 2.75 0.87 22.11
CA GLY A 66 2.07 1.98 22.78
C GLY A 66 0.61 1.70 23.17
N ASN A 67 0.02 0.56 22.77
CA ASN A 67 -1.39 0.26 23.01
C ASN A 67 -1.63 -1.25 23.21
N PHE A 68 -1.48 -1.70 24.46
CA PHE A 68 -1.64 -3.10 24.86
C PHE A 68 -3.00 -3.71 24.47
N THR A 69 -4.09 -2.94 24.54
CA THR A 69 -5.43 -3.42 24.15
C THR A 69 -5.48 -3.76 22.65
N ARG A 70 -4.93 -2.88 21.82
CA ARG A 70 -4.85 -3.05 20.36
C ARG A 70 -3.94 -4.23 20.01
N GLU A 71 -2.81 -4.36 20.69
CA GLU A 71 -1.89 -5.48 20.52
C GLU A 71 -2.54 -6.82 20.90
N ASN A 72 -3.22 -6.91 22.04
CA ASN A 72 -3.91 -8.13 22.46
C ASN A 72 -5.02 -8.53 21.50
N LYS A 73 -5.78 -7.55 20.98
CA LYS A 73 -6.81 -7.80 19.98
C LYS A 73 -6.20 -8.32 18.68
N LEU A 74 -5.04 -7.80 18.26
CA LEU A 74 -4.32 -8.33 17.10
C LEU A 74 -3.87 -9.76 17.35
N ASN A 75 -3.24 -10.03 18.50
CA ASN A 75 -2.80 -11.38 18.86
C ASN A 75 -3.96 -12.36 18.86
N SER A 76 -5.12 -11.99 19.41
CA SER A 76 -6.35 -12.80 19.38
C SER A 76 -6.78 -13.14 17.94
N LEU A 77 -6.73 -12.17 17.02
CA LEU A 77 -7.08 -12.42 15.61
C LEU A 77 -6.07 -13.35 14.94
N LEU A 78 -4.78 -13.22 15.23
CA LEU A 78 -3.75 -14.10 14.66
C LEU A 78 -3.99 -15.56 15.03
N PHE A 79 -4.61 -15.87 16.18
CA PHE A 79 -5.03 -17.22 16.52
C PHE A 79 -6.16 -17.74 15.60
N GLU A 80 -7.09 -16.89 15.16
CA GLU A 80 -8.18 -17.26 14.24
C GLU A 80 -7.64 -17.61 12.84
N TYR A 81 -6.60 -16.92 12.38
CA TYR A 81 -5.98 -17.16 11.06
C TYR A 81 -5.08 -18.40 11.01
N ARG A 82 -5.07 -19.23 12.06
CA ARG A 82 -4.15 -20.36 12.16
C ARG A 82 -4.43 -21.55 11.23
N THR A 83 -5.57 -21.55 10.54
CA THR A 83 -6.04 -22.76 9.86
C THR A 83 -6.16 -22.50 8.37
N VAL A 84 -5.04 -22.61 7.64
CA VAL A 84 -5.07 -22.70 6.17
C VAL A 84 -4.08 -23.78 5.71
N LYS A 85 -4.56 -24.60 4.78
CA LYS A 85 -3.90 -25.65 3.98
C LYS A 85 -2.80 -26.49 4.66
N GLN A 86 -3.17 -27.71 5.04
CA GLN A 86 -2.22 -28.80 5.27
C GLN A 86 -1.87 -29.43 3.91
N ASN A 87 -0.59 -29.45 3.55
CA ASN A 87 -0.11 -30.21 2.41
C ASN A 87 0.63 -31.45 2.92
N TYR A 88 0.30 -32.62 2.39
CA TYR A 88 1.10 -33.83 2.59
C TYR A 88 2.21 -33.85 1.53
N LEU A 89 3.45 -33.92 1.98
CA LEU A 89 4.63 -33.98 1.12
C LEU A 89 4.94 -35.43 0.72
N THR A 90 5.72 -35.59 -0.35
CA THR A 90 6.10 -36.90 -0.90
C THR A 90 6.93 -37.75 0.06
N ASP A 91 7.59 -37.13 1.03
CA ASP A 91 8.34 -37.80 2.10
C ASP A 91 7.47 -38.18 3.31
N GLY A 92 6.15 -37.95 3.23
CA GLY A 92 5.20 -38.23 4.31
C GLY A 92 5.11 -37.14 5.38
N SER A 93 5.90 -36.07 5.28
CA SER A 93 5.80 -34.93 6.20
C SER A 93 4.60 -34.02 5.87
N ILE A 94 4.17 -33.22 6.84
CA ILE A 94 3.07 -32.26 6.70
C ILE A 94 3.65 -30.85 6.67
N GLU A 95 3.24 -30.05 5.69
CA GLU A 95 3.50 -28.62 5.63
C GLU A 95 2.22 -27.85 5.98
N TYR A 96 2.34 -26.92 6.93
CA TYR A 96 1.26 -26.00 7.30
C TYR A 96 1.51 -24.64 6.64
N VAL A 97 0.52 -24.12 5.90
CA VAL A 97 0.67 -22.87 5.14
C VAL A 97 -0.36 -21.82 5.54
N PHE A 98 0.09 -20.77 6.20
CA PHE A 98 -0.78 -19.71 6.69
C PHE A 98 -0.83 -18.56 5.71
N HIS A 99 -2.02 -17.97 5.57
CA HIS A 99 -2.24 -16.77 4.79
C HIS A 99 -2.94 -15.74 5.69
N LEU A 100 -2.28 -14.61 5.94
CA LEU A 100 -2.84 -13.50 6.70
C LEU A 100 -3.05 -12.30 5.77
N PRO A 101 -4.28 -12.07 5.31
CA PRO A 101 -4.64 -10.81 4.67
C PRO A 101 -4.48 -9.68 5.69
N LEU A 102 -3.74 -8.63 5.34
CA LEU A 102 -3.56 -7.48 6.22
C LEU A 102 -4.68 -6.46 6.08
N THR A 103 -5.78 -6.78 5.38
CA THR A 103 -6.97 -5.95 5.23
C THR A 103 -7.99 -6.18 6.36
N ASN A 104 -9.09 -5.44 6.34
CA ASN A 104 -10.24 -5.59 7.24
C ASN A 104 -9.84 -5.51 8.72
N LYS A 105 -10.12 -6.57 9.50
CA LYS A 105 -9.88 -6.61 10.94
C LYS A 105 -8.42 -6.27 11.28
N ILE A 106 -7.46 -6.81 10.53
CA ILE A 106 -6.04 -6.56 10.77
C ILE A 106 -5.70 -5.09 10.49
N MET A 107 -6.03 -4.56 9.31
CA MET A 107 -5.76 -3.17 8.96
C MET A 107 -6.40 -2.18 9.96
N SER A 108 -7.63 -2.46 10.41
CA SER A 108 -8.34 -1.59 11.36
C SER A 108 -7.59 -1.38 12.68
N LEU A 109 -6.81 -2.38 13.11
CA LEU A 109 -5.97 -2.28 14.30
C LEU A 109 -4.66 -1.53 14.02
N LEU A 110 -4.23 -1.46 12.77
CA LEU A 110 -2.97 -0.83 12.36
C LEU A 110 -3.15 0.63 11.93
N LEU A 111 -4.38 1.16 11.87
CA LEU A 111 -4.62 2.54 11.48
C LEU A 111 -3.92 3.55 12.43
N PRO A 112 -3.09 4.46 11.90
CA PRO A 112 -2.57 5.60 12.66
C PRO A 112 -3.65 6.66 12.89
N SER A 113 -3.35 7.62 13.76
CA SER A 113 -4.14 8.83 13.89
C SER A 113 -4.05 9.67 12.61
N THR A 114 -5.18 10.23 12.18
CA THR A 114 -5.28 11.10 11.01
C THR A 114 -5.38 12.57 11.41
N GLY A 115 -4.87 13.45 10.57
CA GLY A 115 -4.98 14.90 10.69
C GLY A 115 -5.65 15.53 9.46
N PRO A 116 -5.78 16.87 9.44
CA PRO A 116 -6.32 17.58 8.28
C PRO A 116 -5.38 17.45 7.07
N ALA A 117 -5.95 17.19 5.90
CA ALA A 117 -5.22 17.21 4.63
C ALA A 117 -5.30 18.60 3.97
N LYS A 118 -4.17 19.10 3.48
CA LYS A 118 -4.08 20.34 2.72
C LYS A 118 -3.79 20.01 1.26
N LEU A 119 -4.61 20.54 0.34
CA LEU A 119 -4.38 20.36 -1.09
C LEU A 119 -3.27 21.29 -1.59
N VAL A 120 -2.47 20.80 -2.52
CA VAL A 120 -1.38 21.56 -3.18
C VAL A 120 -1.86 22.31 -4.42
N VAL A 121 -3.10 22.79 -4.40
CA VAL A 121 -3.69 23.66 -5.43
C VAL A 121 -4.31 24.89 -4.77
N PRO A 122 -4.42 26.03 -5.46
CA PRO A 122 -5.15 27.17 -4.93
C PRO A 122 -6.59 26.78 -4.59
N MET A 123 -7.08 27.27 -3.45
CA MET A 123 -8.46 27.15 -3.06
C MET A 123 -9.21 28.39 -3.53
N LEU A 124 -10.43 28.24 -4.03
CA LEU A 124 -11.25 29.29 -4.61
C LEU A 124 -12.42 29.64 -3.70
N CYS A 125 -12.78 30.93 -3.68
CA CYS A 125 -14.03 31.39 -3.09
C CYS A 125 -15.22 30.82 -3.87
N PRO A 126 -16.19 30.14 -3.21
CA PRO A 126 -17.33 29.55 -3.91
C PRO A 126 -18.28 30.61 -4.51
N CYS A 127 -18.25 31.86 -4.04
CA CYS A 127 -19.14 32.92 -4.52
C CYS A 127 -18.63 33.62 -5.79
N CYS A 128 -17.32 33.82 -5.92
CA CYS A 128 -16.73 34.59 -7.03
C CYS A 128 -15.69 33.82 -7.85
N SER A 129 -15.35 32.58 -7.46
CA SER A 129 -14.35 31.73 -8.11
C SER A 129 -12.92 32.32 -8.17
N GLN A 130 -12.64 33.36 -7.38
CA GLN A 130 -11.28 33.91 -7.26
C GLN A 130 -10.46 33.11 -6.26
N ASP A 131 -9.14 33.08 -6.47
CA ASP A 131 -8.18 32.47 -5.55
C ASP A 131 -8.34 33.08 -4.15
N TRP A 132 -8.47 32.23 -3.14
CA TRP A 132 -8.58 32.66 -1.75
C TRP A 132 -7.26 33.28 -1.29
N PRO A 133 -7.27 34.49 -0.69
CA PRO A 133 -6.03 35.15 -0.30
C PRO A 133 -5.25 34.33 0.73
N GLN A 134 -3.94 34.23 0.54
CA GLN A 134 -3.05 33.50 1.44
C GLN A 134 -3.11 34.09 2.87
N GLY A 135 -3.21 33.22 3.87
CA GLY A 135 -3.19 33.62 5.29
C GLY A 135 -4.48 34.23 5.81
N LYS A 136 -5.52 34.38 4.98
CA LYS A 136 -6.84 34.83 5.46
C LYS A 136 -7.62 33.65 6.05
N PRO A 137 -8.19 33.79 7.27
CA PRO A 137 -9.02 32.74 7.84
C PRO A 137 -10.27 32.54 6.98
N VAL A 138 -10.66 31.29 6.80
CA VAL A 138 -11.92 30.95 6.13
C VAL A 138 -13.06 31.15 7.13
N PRO A 139 -14.09 31.95 6.81
CA PRO A 139 -15.26 32.11 7.67
C PRO A 139 -15.88 30.76 8.04
N GLU A 140 -16.41 30.66 9.26
CA GLU A 140 -17.10 29.45 9.70
C GLU A 140 -18.28 29.11 8.77
N GLY A 141 -18.39 27.83 8.39
CA GLY A 141 -19.42 27.36 7.45
C GLY A 141 -19.12 27.62 5.96
N LEU A 142 -18.02 28.30 5.60
CA LEU A 142 -17.63 28.49 4.21
C LEU A 142 -16.70 27.35 3.75
N GLU A 143 -17.15 26.56 2.78
CA GLU A 143 -16.31 25.54 2.13
C GLU A 143 -15.66 26.10 0.85
N LEU A 144 -14.33 26.19 0.86
CA LEU A 144 -13.58 26.57 -0.34
C LEU A 144 -13.56 25.42 -1.36
N THR A 145 -13.47 25.77 -2.63
CA THR A 145 -13.39 24.77 -3.71
C THR A 145 -11.98 24.69 -4.27
N PRO A 146 -11.42 23.50 -4.53
CA PRO A 146 -10.10 23.41 -5.16
C PRO A 146 -10.16 23.92 -6.60
N LYS A 147 -9.16 24.72 -7.00
CA LYS A 147 -9.03 25.21 -8.37
C LYS A 147 -8.87 24.04 -9.33
N GLN A 148 -9.73 23.98 -10.33
CA GLN A 148 -9.62 22.98 -11.38
C GLN A 148 -8.51 23.37 -12.36
N THR A 149 -7.46 22.55 -12.40
CA THR A 149 -6.30 22.71 -13.30
C THR A 149 -6.03 21.46 -14.13
N GLU A 150 -6.76 20.37 -13.86
CA GLU A 150 -6.68 19.12 -14.60
C GLU A 150 -8.08 18.76 -15.10
N PHE A 151 -8.18 18.53 -16.41
CA PHE A 151 -9.45 18.25 -17.10
C PHE A 151 -9.56 16.80 -17.57
N THR A 152 -8.46 16.05 -17.50
CA THR A 152 -8.45 14.63 -17.85
C THR A 152 -9.13 13.82 -16.75
N GLU A 153 -10.06 12.96 -17.14
CA GLU A 153 -10.68 11.99 -16.22
C GLU A 153 -9.76 10.78 -16.03
N TYR A 154 -9.02 10.79 -14.93
CA TYR A 154 -8.22 9.63 -14.54
C TYR A 154 -9.04 8.64 -13.71
N THR A 155 -8.63 7.39 -13.76
CA THR A 155 -9.24 6.29 -12.98
C THR A 155 -8.44 5.88 -11.76
N GLY A 156 -7.23 6.42 -11.60
CA GLY A 156 -6.31 6.16 -10.51
C GLY A 156 -5.01 6.93 -10.68
N VAL A 157 -4.06 6.72 -9.78
CA VAL A 157 -2.71 7.29 -9.83
C VAL A 157 -1.70 6.15 -9.77
N ILE A 158 -0.73 6.16 -10.68
CA ILE A 158 0.43 5.28 -10.64
C ILE A 158 1.66 6.16 -10.44
N ILE A 159 2.47 5.79 -9.45
CA ILE A 159 3.77 6.40 -9.21
C ILE A 159 4.84 5.37 -9.52
N ASP A 160 5.66 5.68 -10.52
CA ASP A 160 6.80 4.86 -10.92
C ASP A 160 8.03 5.25 -10.12
N CYS A 161 8.42 4.37 -9.20
CA CYS A 161 9.59 4.47 -8.34
C CYS A 161 10.72 3.53 -8.78
N ARG A 162 10.67 2.95 -9.99
CA ARG A 162 11.76 2.09 -10.47
C ARG A 162 13.08 2.85 -10.51
N GLY A 163 14.16 2.14 -10.15
CA GLY A 163 15.50 2.72 -10.01
C GLY A 163 15.75 3.45 -8.68
N PHE A 164 14.74 3.62 -7.82
CA PHE A 164 14.92 4.07 -6.44
C PHE A 164 14.85 2.89 -5.47
N ASN A 165 15.64 2.96 -4.40
CA ASN A 165 15.61 1.99 -3.31
C ASN A 165 14.49 2.34 -2.32
N ILE A 166 13.24 2.09 -2.72
CA ILE A 166 12.08 2.26 -1.83
C ILE A 166 11.85 0.99 -1.00
N ASN A 167 11.58 1.20 0.28
CA ASN A 167 11.16 0.15 1.20
C ASN A 167 9.64 0.24 1.39
N PRO A 168 8.85 -0.73 0.92
CA PRO A 168 7.41 -0.73 1.11
C PRO A 168 7.00 -0.65 2.59
N CYS A 169 5.93 0.09 2.87
CA CYS A 169 5.35 0.20 4.21
C CYS A 169 3.82 0.29 4.13
N LEU A 170 3.13 0.17 5.27
CA LEU A 170 1.67 0.20 5.30
C LEU A 170 1.08 1.59 5.02
N PHE A 171 1.74 2.63 5.51
CA PHE A 171 1.26 4.01 5.44
C PHE A 171 2.34 4.96 4.89
N PRO A 172 2.74 4.82 3.61
CA PRO A 172 3.70 5.73 2.99
C PRO A 172 3.11 7.13 2.84
N LYS A 173 4.01 8.11 2.75
CA LYS A 173 3.67 9.48 2.35
C LYS A 173 4.30 9.82 1.00
N ILE A 174 3.60 10.66 0.24
CA ILE A 174 4.10 11.24 -1.00
C ILE A 174 4.20 12.74 -0.81
N TYR A 175 5.35 13.31 -1.12
CA TYR A 175 5.65 14.74 -1.04
C TYR A 175 5.99 15.29 -2.42
N ASN A 176 5.82 16.60 -2.58
CA ASN A 176 6.33 17.30 -3.74
C ASN A 176 7.77 17.83 -3.52
N ASP A 177 8.30 18.57 -4.50
CA ASP A 177 9.66 19.13 -4.42
C ASP A 177 9.86 20.15 -3.29
N LEU A 178 8.77 20.75 -2.82
CA LEU A 178 8.72 21.72 -1.74
C LEU A 178 8.44 21.08 -0.37
N LEU A 179 8.44 19.74 -0.30
CA LEU A 179 8.10 18.94 0.89
C LEU A 179 6.66 19.15 1.38
N GLU A 180 5.76 19.61 0.52
CA GLU A 180 4.33 19.62 0.81
C GLU A 180 3.78 18.20 0.63
N GLU A 181 2.97 17.76 1.59
CA GLU A 181 2.31 16.46 1.55
C GLU A 181 1.28 16.42 0.42
N VAL A 182 1.42 15.45 -0.47
CA VAL A 182 0.54 15.23 -1.63
C VAL A 182 -0.42 14.08 -1.39
N TYR A 183 0.04 13.01 -0.76
CA TYR A 183 -0.82 11.90 -0.41
C TYR A 183 -0.31 11.15 0.81
N SER A 184 -1.24 10.77 1.67
CA SER A 184 -1.07 9.90 2.82
C SER A 184 -2.45 9.40 3.27
N ILE A 185 -2.50 8.71 4.41
CA ILE A 185 -3.77 8.36 5.05
C ILE A 185 -4.68 9.57 5.33
N ASN A 186 -4.14 10.78 5.49
CA ASN A 186 -4.94 11.99 5.74
C ASN A 186 -5.87 12.35 4.57
N PHE A 187 -5.54 11.91 3.36
CA PHE A 187 -6.32 12.13 2.14
C PHE A 187 -7.29 10.99 1.85
N ALA A 188 -7.16 9.87 2.57
CA ALA A 188 -7.88 8.63 2.32
C ALA A 188 -9.10 8.50 3.25
N ALA A 189 -10.19 7.93 2.73
CA ALA A 189 -11.30 7.52 3.56
C ALA A 189 -10.96 6.19 4.26
N LEU A 190 -11.06 6.16 5.59
CA LEU A 190 -10.57 5.04 6.41
C LEU A 190 -11.17 3.68 6.04
N ASN A 191 -12.43 3.64 5.61
CA ASN A 191 -13.08 2.41 5.14
C ASN A 191 -12.36 1.84 3.90
N HIS A 192 -11.90 2.68 2.97
CA HIS A 192 -11.14 2.24 1.80
C HIS A 192 -9.75 1.74 2.19
N VAL A 193 -9.09 2.42 3.14
CA VAL A 193 -7.79 1.98 3.69
C VAL A 193 -7.93 0.62 4.35
N VAL A 194 -8.94 0.43 5.19
CA VAL A 194 -9.23 -0.85 5.86
C VAL A 194 -9.45 -1.97 4.85
N ASN A 195 -10.24 -1.73 3.82
CA ASN A 195 -10.63 -2.78 2.89
C ASN A 195 -9.52 -3.15 1.90
N SER A 196 -8.65 -2.20 1.53
CA SER A 196 -7.77 -2.35 0.37
C SER A 196 -6.32 -1.89 0.57
N GLY A 197 -5.96 -1.41 1.77
CA GLY A 197 -4.68 -0.75 2.01
C GLY A 197 -4.61 0.66 1.43
N LEU A 198 -3.62 1.46 1.86
CA LEU A 198 -3.44 2.83 1.41
C LEU A 198 -2.93 2.91 -0.03
N VAL A 199 -2.02 2.04 -0.41
CA VAL A 199 -1.44 1.92 -1.76
C VAL A 199 -1.34 0.46 -2.16
N LEU A 200 -1.28 0.19 -3.47
CA LEU A 200 -0.81 -1.09 -4.01
C LEU A 200 0.67 -0.94 -4.35
N TYR A 201 1.53 -1.82 -3.84
CA TYR A 201 2.90 -1.92 -4.34
C TYR A 201 2.98 -3.04 -5.38
N THR A 202 3.77 -2.85 -6.43
CA THR A 202 4.06 -3.92 -7.39
C THR A 202 5.37 -3.71 -8.15
N THR A 203 5.97 -4.78 -8.65
CA THR A 203 7.13 -4.72 -9.53
C THR A 203 6.77 -4.67 -11.01
N ARG A 204 5.49 -4.88 -11.34
CA ARG A 204 5.00 -4.97 -12.71
C ARG A 204 4.31 -3.67 -13.11
N ASP A 205 4.32 -3.39 -14.41
CA ASP A 205 3.50 -2.31 -14.93
C ASP A 205 2.01 -2.68 -14.85
N LEU A 206 1.16 -1.67 -14.67
CA LEU A 206 -0.27 -1.84 -14.42
C LEU A 206 -1.10 -1.34 -15.59
N TYR A 207 -1.71 -2.29 -16.30
CA TYR A 207 -2.68 -2.01 -17.36
C TYR A 207 -4.04 -2.54 -16.94
N ASN A 208 -5.05 -1.66 -16.90
CA ASN A 208 -6.43 -2.01 -16.53
C ASN A 208 -6.54 -2.76 -15.18
N ASN A 209 -5.68 -2.41 -14.20
CA ASN A 209 -5.68 -3.05 -12.90
C ASN A 209 -6.84 -2.53 -12.03
N PRO A 210 -7.56 -3.38 -11.27
CA PRO A 210 -8.70 -2.95 -10.44
C PRO A 210 -8.41 -1.75 -9.53
N ARG A 211 -7.18 -1.65 -8.99
CA ARG A 211 -6.74 -0.53 -8.13
C ARG A 211 -6.84 0.81 -8.84
N VAL A 212 -6.34 0.89 -10.07
CA VAL A 212 -6.08 2.17 -10.77
C VAL A 212 -6.90 2.35 -12.05
N GLY A 213 -7.66 1.34 -12.47
CA GLY A 213 -8.54 1.37 -13.64
C GLY A 213 -7.80 1.40 -14.98
N TYR A 214 -8.50 1.86 -16.01
CA TYR A 214 -8.05 1.81 -17.42
C TYR A 214 -7.24 3.04 -17.86
N ASN A 215 -7.40 4.20 -17.21
CA ASN A 215 -6.72 5.45 -17.55
C ASN A 215 -6.11 6.12 -16.30
N PRO A 216 -5.04 5.57 -15.70
CA PRO A 216 -4.40 6.17 -14.55
C PRO A 216 -3.53 7.37 -14.90
N LEU A 217 -3.48 8.37 -14.01
CA LEU A 217 -2.45 9.41 -14.03
C LEU A 217 -1.12 8.77 -13.68
N ARG A 218 -0.21 8.70 -14.64
CA ARG A 218 1.14 8.12 -14.47
C ARG A 218 2.15 9.21 -14.16
N ILE A 219 2.85 9.05 -13.03
CA ILE A 219 3.82 10.00 -12.49
C ILE A 219 5.13 9.27 -12.25
N ARG A 220 6.25 9.90 -12.58
CA ARG A 220 7.58 9.39 -12.25
C ARG A 220 8.05 10.00 -10.94
N ALA A 221 8.53 9.17 -10.02
CA ALA A 221 9.18 9.66 -8.82
C ALA A 221 10.47 10.42 -9.17
N VAL A 222 10.79 11.42 -8.37
CA VAL A 222 12.06 12.17 -8.44
C VAL A 222 12.97 11.87 -7.26
N GLY A 223 12.48 11.12 -6.26
CA GLY A 223 13.27 10.69 -5.11
C GLY A 223 12.47 9.84 -4.14
N VAL A 224 13.18 9.33 -3.14
CA VAL A 224 12.64 8.66 -1.95
C VAL A 224 13.21 9.37 -0.73
N VAL A 225 12.40 9.56 0.31
CA VAL A 225 12.76 10.32 1.52
C VAL A 225 12.45 9.54 2.80
N GLY A 226 12.98 10.03 3.91
CA GLY A 226 12.87 9.40 5.22
C GLY A 226 13.96 8.35 5.47
N ASN A 227 14.31 8.17 6.75
CA ASN A 227 15.42 7.29 7.15
C ASN A 227 15.19 5.82 6.78
N LYS A 228 13.92 5.42 6.65
CA LYS A 228 13.52 4.07 6.24
C LYS A 228 13.26 3.93 4.75
N LEU A 229 13.44 5.01 3.97
CA LEU A 229 13.24 5.06 2.53
C LEU A 229 11.83 4.61 2.11
N THR A 230 10.80 5.01 2.86
CA THR A 230 9.40 4.59 2.62
C THR A 230 8.60 5.60 1.82
N ASP A 231 8.99 6.88 1.90
CA ASP A 231 8.18 8.00 1.42
C ASP A 231 8.71 8.47 0.06
N ILE A 232 7.81 8.92 -0.81
CA ILE A 232 8.14 9.21 -2.21
C ILE A 232 8.14 10.71 -2.43
N LYS A 233 9.06 11.18 -3.27
CA LYS A 233 9.11 12.55 -3.76
C LYS A 233 8.69 12.58 -5.24
N ILE A 234 7.79 13.49 -5.59
CA ILE A 234 7.35 13.75 -6.98
C ILE A 234 7.52 15.24 -7.32
N SER A 235 7.40 15.59 -8.60
CA SER A 235 7.47 16.99 -9.01
C SER A 235 6.29 17.80 -8.49
N SER A 236 6.51 19.09 -8.19
CA SER A 236 5.39 19.99 -7.82
C SER A 236 4.36 20.17 -8.95
N PHE A 237 4.76 19.94 -10.20
CA PHE A 237 3.85 19.89 -11.33
C PHE A 237 2.89 18.70 -11.24
N ASP A 238 3.41 17.49 -11.00
CA ASP A 238 2.61 16.28 -10.86
C ASP A 238 1.74 16.29 -9.60
N ALA A 239 2.26 16.86 -8.51
CA ALA A 239 1.48 17.08 -7.30
C ALA A 239 0.22 17.92 -7.54
N ARG A 240 0.34 19.00 -8.34
CA ARG A 240 -0.81 19.81 -8.75
C ARG A 240 -1.79 19.04 -9.63
N ARG A 241 -1.32 18.11 -10.46
CA ARG A 241 -2.20 17.25 -11.28
C ARG A 241 -3.00 16.28 -10.42
N ILE A 242 -2.38 15.69 -9.40
CA ILE A 242 -3.06 14.83 -8.41
C ILE A 242 -4.20 15.59 -7.70
N HIS A 243 -4.01 16.85 -7.35
CA HIS A 243 -5.04 17.66 -6.68
C HIS A 243 -5.87 18.54 -7.63
N GLY A 244 -5.61 18.48 -8.94
CA GLY A 244 -6.09 19.45 -9.92
C GLY A 244 -7.53 19.25 -10.37
N SER A 245 -8.23 18.24 -9.87
CA SER A 245 -9.64 18.01 -10.16
C SER A 245 -10.35 17.35 -8.98
N LYS A 246 -11.67 17.59 -8.87
CA LYS A 246 -12.52 16.91 -7.87
C LYS A 246 -12.47 15.39 -8.03
N ASN A 247 -12.43 14.91 -9.26
CA ASN A 247 -12.27 13.48 -9.56
C ASN A 247 -10.97 12.94 -8.97
N ASN A 248 -9.84 13.61 -9.18
CA ASN A 248 -8.55 13.10 -8.72
C ASN A 248 -8.46 13.07 -7.19
N ILE A 249 -9.02 14.08 -6.51
CA ILE A 249 -9.12 14.09 -5.05
C ILE A 249 -9.98 12.91 -4.54
N GLU A 250 -11.06 12.59 -5.26
CA GLU A 250 -11.90 11.44 -4.94
C GLU A 250 -11.19 10.09 -5.14
N LEU A 251 -10.28 10.00 -6.12
CA LEU A 251 -9.41 8.82 -6.30
C LEU A 251 -8.51 8.61 -5.07
N LEU A 252 -7.97 9.68 -4.48
CA LEU A 252 -7.13 9.61 -3.27
C LEU A 252 -7.93 9.11 -2.07
N LYS A 253 -9.15 9.62 -1.89
CA LYS A 253 -10.09 9.14 -0.85
C LYS A 253 -10.38 7.66 -0.97
N LYS A 254 -10.55 7.17 -2.20
CA LYS A 254 -10.80 5.77 -2.54
C LYS A 254 -9.55 4.90 -2.59
N CYS A 255 -8.39 5.44 -2.20
CA CYS A 255 -7.11 4.77 -2.25
C CYS A 255 -6.75 4.24 -3.64
N ARG A 256 -7.14 4.89 -4.75
CA ARG A 256 -6.81 4.43 -6.11
C ARG A 256 -5.39 4.82 -6.52
N VAL A 257 -4.43 4.41 -5.70
CA VAL A 257 -3.00 4.73 -5.84
C VAL A 257 -2.21 3.43 -5.87
N ALA A 258 -1.28 3.33 -6.82
CA ALA A 258 -0.31 2.25 -6.93
C ALA A 258 1.11 2.80 -7.06
N ILE A 259 2.07 2.07 -6.52
CA ILE A 259 3.50 2.35 -6.55
C ILE A 259 4.16 1.19 -7.27
N ILE A 260 4.82 1.49 -8.39
CA ILE A 260 5.67 0.54 -9.08
C ILE A 260 7.08 0.69 -8.54
N PHE A 261 7.73 -0.40 -8.13
CA PHE A 261 9.08 -0.36 -7.56
C PHE A 261 9.94 -1.51 -8.07
N GLY A 262 11.24 -1.45 -7.77
CA GLY A 262 12.23 -2.43 -8.23
C GLY A 262 13.23 -1.84 -9.23
N HIS A 263 14.01 -2.72 -9.84
CA HIS A 263 15.04 -2.40 -10.82
C HIS A 263 14.52 -2.48 -12.25
#